data_AF-A0A920A3R8-F1
#
_entry.id   AF-A0A920A3R8-F1
#
_cell.length_a   1.000
_cell.length_b   1.000
_cell.length_c   1.000
_cell.angle_alpha   90.00
_cell.angle_beta   90.00
_cell.angle_gamma   90.00
#
_symmetry.space_group_name_H-M   'P 1'
#
loop_
_entity.id
_entity.type
_entity.pdbx_description
1 polymer ?
#
loop_
_entity_poly.entity_id
_entity_poly.type
_entity_poly.pdbx_seq_one_letter_code
_entity_poly.pdbx_strand_id
1 'polypeptide(L)' 'MAVSAQCNFVLVTMKSKKALMIVHQPRSSTGDVGLKLRDRGYELDVRRPVIGEKLPDINE' A
#
# COMPACT_ATOMS: atom_id res chain seq x y z
N MET A 1 -29.91 31.74 -17.23
CA MET A 1 -28.57 31.30 -17.67
C MET A 1 -27.70 31.12 -16.44
N ALA A 2 -27.52 29.89 -15.97
CA ALA A 2 -26.54 29.56 -14.93
C ALA A 2 -26.06 28.16 -15.26
N VAL A 3 -24.92 28.07 -15.94
CA VAL A 3 -24.32 26.80 -16.32
C VAL A 3 -23.49 26.36 -15.13
N SER A 4 -24.00 25.37 -14.39
CA SER A 4 -23.27 24.69 -13.32
C SER A 4 -22.04 24.02 -13.92
N ALA A 5 -20.86 24.56 -13.65
CA ALA A 5 -19.60 23.89 -13.95
C ALA A 5 -19.45 22.70 -13.01
N GLN A 6 -19.91 21.51 -13.43
CA GLN A 6 -19.46 20.27 -12.84
C GLN A 6 -17.99 20.08 -13.21
N CYS A 7 -17.11 20.46 -12.29
CA CYS A 7 -15.71 20.13 -12.35
C CYS A 7 -15.62 18.60 -12.19
N ASN A 8 -15.31 17.89 -13.27
CA ASN A 8 -15.07 16.45 -13.23
C ASN A 8 -13.82 16.19 -12.37
N PHE A 9 -14.05 15.72 -11.14
CA PHE A 9 -13.00 15.20 -10.26
C PHE A 9 -12.57 13.84 -10.80
N VAL A 10 -11.69 13.84 -11.81
CA VAL A 10 -11.01 12.63 -12.27
C VAL A 10 -10.04 12.23 -11.16
N LEU A 11 -10.36 11.17 -10.42
CA LEU A 11 -9.42 10.51 -9.51
C LEU A 11 -8.35 9.85 -10.39
N VAL A 12 -7.33 10.61 -10.75
CA VAL A 12 -6.13 10.09 -11.39
C VAL A 12 -5.52 9.08 -10.40
N THR A 13 -5.69 7.80 -10.67
CA THR A 13 -5.06 6.71 -9.91
C THR A 13 -3.56 6.73 -10.18
N MET A 14 -2.86 7.68 -9.56
CA MET A 14 -1.40 7.58 -9.43
C MET A 14 -1.13 6.28 -8.68
N LYS A 15 -0.65 5.25 -9.39
CA LYS A 15 -0.32 3.94 -8.83
C LYS A 15 0.57 4.16 -7.60
N SER A 16 0.00 4.00 -6.40
CA SER A 16 0.76 4.18 -5.17
C SER A 16 1.92 3.18 -5.19
N LYS A 17 3.11 3.61 -4.79
CA LYS A 17 4.25 2.70 -4.75
C LYS A 17 4.02 1.72 -3.61
N LYS A 18 3.58 0.51 -3.91
CA LYS A 18 3.30 -0.51 -2.88
C LYS A 18 4.56 -1.32 -2.57
N ALA A 19 4.86 -1.54 -1.29
CA ALA A 19 5.97 -2.35 -0.82
C ALA A 19 5.44 -3.55 -0.02
N LEU A 20 5.70 -4.76 -0.51
CA LEU A 20 5.39 -6.01 0.19
C LEU A 20 6.49 -6.32 1.22
N MET A 21 6.12 -6.39 2.49
CA MET A 21 7.01 -6.70 3.60
C MET A 21 6.63 -8.07 4.17
N ILE A 22 7.53 -9.04 4.07
CA ILE A 22 7.33 -10.36 4.64
C ILE A 22 8.08 -10.46 5.96
N VAL A 23 7.37 -10.76 7.06
CA VAL A 23 8.00 -11.01 8.36
C VAL A 23 7.78 -12.45 8.81
N HIS A 24 8.79 -13.01 9.49
CA HIS A 24 8.82 -14.45 9.82
C HIS A 24 8.11 -14.78 11.13
N GLN A 25 8.15 -13.89 12.13
CA GLN A 25 7.59 -14.17 13.46
C GLN A 25 6.32 -13.33 13.73
N PRO A 26 5.37 -13.83 14.55
CA PRO A 26 4.13 -13.10 14.87
C PRO A 26 4.38 -11.71 15.46
N ARG A 27 5.41 -11.60 16.31
CA ARG A 27 5.77 -10.37 17.02
C ARG A 27 6.80 -9.51 16.28
N SER A 28 7.25 -9.93 15.10
CA SER A 28 8.16 -9.11 14.29
C SER A 28 7.41 -7.92 13.70
N SER A 29 8.06 -6.76 13.74
CA SER A 29 7.61 -5.55 13.07
C SER A 29 8.53 -5.25 11.87
N THR A 30 8.07 -4.39 10.96
CA THR A 30 8.86 -3.90 9.83
C THR A 30 9.96 -2.91 10.23
N GLY A 31 9.97 -2.47 11.49
CA GLY A 31 10.98 -1.60 12.08
C GLY A 31 11.23 -0.31 11.28
N ASP A 32 12.48 0.17 11.34
CA ASP A 32 12.93 1.38 10.65
C ASP A 32 12.76 1.32 9.14
N VAL A 33 12.80 0.12 8.57
CA VAL A 33 12.61 -0.08 7.12
C VAL A 33 11.18 0.30 6.73
N GLY A 34 10.19 -0.13 7.52
CA GLY A 34 8.79 0.26 7.32
C GLY A 34 8.59 1.77 7.42
N LEU A 35 9.16 2.41 8.44
CA LEU A 35 9.10 3.87 8.62
C LEU A 35 9.68 4.61 7.42
N LYS A 36 10.91 4.27 7.00
CA LYS A 36 11.58 4.90 5.86
C LYS A 36 10.85 4.71 4.54
N LEU A 37 10.17 3.59 4.34
CA LEU A 37 9.35 3.34 3.15
C LEU A 37 8.09 4.21 3.16
N ARG A 38 7.42 4.35 4.32
CA ARG A 38 6.27 5.26 4.46
C ARG A 38 6.67 6.72 4.20
N ASP A 39 7.82 7.15 4.73
CA ASP A 39 8.35 8.51 4.50
C ASP A 39 8.65 8.78 3.02
N ARG A 40 8.97 7.74 2.24
CA ARG A 40 9.18 7.80 0.79
C ARG A 40 7.88 7.74 -0.01
N GLY A 41 6.72 7.71 0.65
CA GLY A 41 5.39 7.63 0.04
C GLY A 41 5.01 6.22 -0.41
N TYR A 42 5.62 5.18 0.17
CA TYR A 42 5.20 3.80 -0.10
C TYR A 42 4.03 3.38 0.77
N GLU A 43 3.12 2.62 0.19
CA GLU A 43 2.09 1.89 0.91
C GLU A 43 2.64 0.53 1.34
N LEU A 44 2.63 0.24 2.64
CA LEU A 44 3.16 -1.01 3.18
C LEU A 44 2.09 -2.10 3.20
N ASP A 45 2.39 -3.23 2.58
CA ASP A 45 1.63 -4.47 2.71
C ASP A 45 2.47 -5.46 3.51
N VAL A 46 2.13 -5.65 4.79
CA VAL A 46 2.89 -6.55 5.68
C VAL A 46 2.19 -7.89 5.74
N ARG A 47 2.91 -8.97 5.39
CA ARG A 47 2.40 -10.34 5.43
C ARG A 47 3.25 -11.27 6.29
N ARG A 48 2.61 -12.28 6.88
CA ARG A 48 3.18 -13.35 7.73
C ARG A 48 2.77 -14.74 7.23
N PRO A 49 3.38 -15.23 6.13
CA PRO A 49 3.02 -16.52 5.55
C PRO A 49 3.17 -17.70 6.51
N VAL A 50 4.11 -17.61 7.45
CA VAL A 50 4.40 -18.65 8.46
C VAL A 50 3.21 -18.92 9.39
N ILE A 51 2.29 -17.95 9.55
CA ILE A 51 1.09 -18.07 10.41
C ILE A 51 -0.17 -18.25 9.54
N GLY A 52 0.00 -18.48 8.23
CA GLY A 52 -1.10 -18.68 7.29
C GLY A 52 -1.62 -17.41 6.63
N GLU A 53 -0.97 -16.25 6.80
CA GLU A 53 -1.34 -15.07 6.00
C GLU A 53 -0.99 -15.31 4.53
N LYS A 54 -1.98 -15.15 3.65
CA LYS A 54 -1.78 -15.36 2.21
C LYS A 54 -0.86 -14.28 1.64
N LEU A 55 0.00 -14.68 0.73
CA LEU A 55 0.73 -13.73 -0.12
C LEU A 55 -0.25 -13.08 -1.12
N PRO A 56 -0.02 -11.84 -1.53
CA PRO A 56 -0.79 -11.23 -2.61
C PRO A 56 -0.58 -12.01 -3.91
N ASP A 57 -1.62 -12.05 -4.75
CA ASP A 57 -1.55 -12.68 -6.06
C ASP A 57 -0.55 -11.94 -6.95
N ILE A 58 0.28 -12.69 -7.67
CA ILE A 58 1.41 -12.18 -8.45
C ILE A 58 1.00 -11.36 -9.70
N ASN A 59 -0.30 -11.23 -9.99
CA ASN A 59 -0.82 -10.80 -11.30
C ASN A 59 -1.90 -9.69 -11.22
N GLU A 60 -1.59 -8.52 -10.61
CA GLU A 60 -2.38 -7.28 -10.81
C GLU A 60 -1.49 -6.07 -11.16
#